data_AF-X1R1V9-F1
#
_entry.id   AF-X1R1V9-F1
#
_cell.length_a   1.000
_cell.length_b   1.000
_cell.length_c   1.000
_cell.angle_alpha   90.00
_cell.angle_beta   90.00
_cell.angle_gamma   90.00
#
_symmetry.space_group_name_H-M   'P 1'
#
loop_
_entity.id
_entity.type
_entity.pdbx_description
1 polymer ?
#
loop_
_entity_poly.entity_id
_entity_poly.type
_entity_poly.pdbx_seq_one_letter_code
_entity_poly.pdbx_strand_id
1 'polypeptide(L)'
;MDKYGLVYYGGMVEDTHVGMVMFEADRVMKCLSGGYENRTGEPINIPGAYKSEWNYMSEISFDDQYSEEEWHRYWFTTKDTIVQYDPELKVVKIIGDPLSVKTERMEMINGKLENTFDPDYDSCSYKWTKHFESNLLLYAKHYPVLYELDELSRWTS
;
A
#
# COMPACT_ATOMS: atom_id res chain seq x y z
N MET A 1 -15.46 -6.29 11.03
CA MET A 1 -14.82 -6.57 9.73
C MET A 1 -15.09 -5.38 8.84
N ASP A 2 -14.04 -4.64 8.49
CA ASP A 2 -14.16 -3.43 7.67
C ASP A 2 -14.68 -3.76 6.28
N LYS A 3 -15.87 -3.27 5.99
CA LYS A 3 -16.59 -3.44 4.72
C LYS A 3 -15.88 -2.74 3.54
N TYR A 4 -14.81 -1.98 3.79
CA TYR A 4 -14.18 -1.07 2.82
C TYR A 4 -12.66 -1.21 2.70
N GLY A 5 -12.05 -2.27 3.27
CA GLY A 5 -10.59 -2.47 3.15
C GLY A 5 -9.73 -1.38 3.81
N LEU A 6 -10.32 -0.55 4.68
CA LEU A 6 -9.60 0.41 5.53
C LEU A 6 -8.58 -0.35 6.41
N VAL A 7 -7.36 0.18 6.44
CA VAL A 7 -6.28 -0.36 7.26
C VAL A 7 -6.12 0.60 8.44
N TYR A 8 -6.35 0.09 9.64
CA TYR A 8 -6.14 0.85 10.86
C TYR A 8 -4.73 0.57 11.40
N TYR A 9 -3.94 1.62 11.52
CA TYR A 9 -2.63 1.59 12.17
C TYR A 9 -2.82 1.75 13.68
N GLY A 10 -3.09 0.64 14.37
CA GLY A 10 -3.28 0.59 15.84
C GLY A 10 -2.02 0.22 16.61
N GLY A 11 -2.12 0.17 17.95
CA GLY A 11 -1.02 -0.26 18.82
C GLY A 11 0.02 0.85 19.05
N MET A 12 1.30 0.55 18.88
CA MET A 12 2.39 1.50 19.23
C MET A 12 2.46 2.75 18.33
N VAL A 13 1.76 2.74 17.19
CA VAL A 13 1.69 3.89 16.26
C VAL A 13 0.37 4.64 16.36
N GLU A 14 -0.59 4.16 17.15
CA GLU A 14 -1.89 4.80 17.34
C GLU A 14 -1.74 6.19 17.98
N ASP A 15 -2.52 7.16 17.50
CA ASP A 15 -2.45 8.57 17.93
C ASP A 15 -1.05 9.22 17.85
N THR A 16 -0.18 8.69 16.98
CA THR A 16 1.17 9.22 16.77
C THR A 16 1.32 9.81 15.37
N HIS A 17 2.31 10.69 15.21
CA HIS A 17 2.68 11.23 13.90
C HIS A 17 3.05 10.11 12.91
N VAL A 18 3.77 9.09 13.37
CA VAL A 18 4.11 7.91 12.55
C VAL A 18 2.85 7.20 12.05
N GLY A 19 1.86 6.95 12.92
CA GLY A 19 0.59 6.34 12.52
C GLY A 19 -0.17 7.17 11.48
N MET A 20 -0.18 8.50 11.62
CA MET A 20 -0.79 9.39 10.63
C MET A 20 -0.06 9.34 9.27
N VAL A 21 1.27 9.34 9.27
CA VAL A 21 2.07 9.24 8.05
C VAL A 21 1.84 7.89 7.35
N MET A 22 1.82 6.79 8.11
CA MET A 22 1.52 5.47 7.56
C MET A 22 0.12 5.40 6.94
N PHE A 23 -0.89 5.96 7.61
CA PHE A 23 -2.27 6.01 7.10
C PHE A 23 -2.37 6.80 5.78
N GLU A 24 -1.79 7.99 5.73
CA GLU A 24 -1.87 8.83 4.55
C GLU A 24 -1.01 8.29 3.40
N ALA A 25 0.16 7.70 3.70
CA ALA A 25 0.96 6.99 2.71
C ALA A 25 0.22 5.79 2.11
N ASP A 26 -0.48 5.01 2.94
CA ASP A 26 -1.32 3.89 2.50
C ASP A 26 -2.46 4.35 1.58
N ARG A 27 -3.12 5.47 1.93
CA ARG A 27 -4.14 6.11 1.08
C ARG A 27 -3.57 6.49 -0.29
N VAL A 28 -2.40 7.13 -0.32
CA VAL A 28 -1.71 7.53 -1.57
C VAL A 28 -1.33 6.31 -2.39
N MET A 29 -0.75 5.29 -1.76
CA MET A 29 -0.37 4.03 -2.42
C MET A 29 -1.57 3.39 -3.13
N LYS A 30 -2.73 3.34 -2.49
CA LYS A 30 -3.97 2.81 -3.08
C LYS A 30 -4.50 3.65 -4.25
N CYS A 31 -4.34 4.98 -4.21
CA CYS A 31 -4.67 5.83 -5.36
C CYS A 31 -3.74 5.51 -6.54
N LEU A 32 -2.44 5.43 -6.27
CA LEU A 32 -1.41 5.12 -7.26
C LEU A 32 -1.63 3.75 -7.92
N SER A 33 -2.03 2.74 -7.14
CA SER A 33 -2.36 1.39 -7.67
C SER A 33 -3.59 1.44 -8.57
N GLY A 34 -4.62 2.15 -8.14
CA GLY A 34 -5.89 2.26 -8.86
C GLY A 34 -5.78 3.08 -10.15
N GLY A 35 -4.80 3.97 -10.28
CA GLY A 35 -4.66 4.81 -11.47
C GLY A 35 -5.37 6.16 -11.39
N TYR A 36 -6.06 6.44 -10.29
CA TYR A 36 -6.97 7.59 -10.15
C TYR A 36 -6.81 8.27 -8.79
N GLU A 37 -6.98 9.58 -8.78
CA GLU A 37 -7.04 10.35 -7.53
C GLU A 37 -8.38 10.15 -6.82
N ASN A 38 -8.36 9.64 -5.58
CA ASN A 38 -9.59 9.36 -4.83
C ASN A 38 -10.49 10.59 -4.59
N ARG A 39 -9.93 11.81 -4.60
CA ARG A 39 -10.71 13.05 -4.35
C ARG A 39 -11.41 13.57 -5.60
N THR A 40 -10.77 13.46 -6.75
CA THR A 40 -11.25 14.07 -8.01
C THR A 40 -11.80 13.02 -8.98
N GLY A 41 -11.42 11.75 -8.84
CA GLY A 41 -11.69 10.70 -9.81
C GLY A 41 -10.87 10.82 -11.10
N GLU A 42 -9.97 11.80 -11.18
CA GLU A 42 -9.15 12.04 -12.37
C GLU A 42 -8.01 11.03 -12.46
N PRO A 43 -7.61 10.61 -13.67
CA PRO A 43 -6.44 9.76 -13.85
C PRO A 43 -5.18 10.42 -13.29
N ILE A 44 -4.37 9.64 -12.59
CA ILE A 44 -3.05 10.09 -12.13
C ILE A 44 -2.12 10.18 -13.34
N ASN A 45 -1.49 11.33 -13.51
CA ASN A 45 -0.52 11.57 -14.56
C ASN A 45 0.79 12.08 -13.96
N ILE A 46 1.69 11.15 -13.65
CA ILE A 46 3.01 11.43 -13.12
C ILE A 46 4.03 11.17 -14.24
N PRO A 47 4.71 12.21 -14.75
CA PRO A 47 5.73 12.03 -15.78
C PRO A 47 6.85 11.09 -15.34
N GLY A 48 7.29 10.22 -16.26
CA GLY A 48 8.39 9.29 -16.03
C GLY A 48 7.90 7.84 -16.03
N ALA A 49 8.33 7.08 -15.03
CA ALA A 49 8.13 5.63 -14.98
C ALA A 49 6.81 5.20 -14.29
N TYR A 50 5.85 6.11 -14.11
CA TYR A 50 4.60 5.78 -13.42
C TYR A 50 3.85 4.63 -14.07
N LYS A 51 3.45 3.67 -13.25
CA LYS A 51 2.54 2.58 -13.62
C LYS A 51 1.52 2.35 -12.50
N SER A 52 0.26 2.29 -12.88
CA SER A 52 -0.80 1.73 -12.04
C SER A 52 -0.77 0.20 -12.14
N GLU A 53 -1.53 -0.46 -11.28
CA GLU A 53 -1.65 -1.92 -11.31
C GLU A 53 -2.19 -2.42 -12.64
N TRP A 54 -3.14 -1.69 -13.24
CA TRP A 54 -3.73 -1.99 -14.54
C TRP A 54 -2.71 -2.14 -15.67
N ASN A 55 -1.52 -1.53 -15.56
CA ASN A 55 -0.46 -1.70 -16.56
C ASN A 55 0.21 -3.08 -16.53
N TYR A 56 -0.06 -3.88 -15.50
CA TYR A 56 0.46 -5.23 -15.31
C TYR A 56 -0.62 -6.31 -15.46
N MET A 57 -1.88 -5.92 -15.64
CA MET A 57 -2.98 -6.83 -15.91
C MET A 57 -2.82 -7.40 -17.32
N SER A 58 -2.97 -8.72 -17.48
CA SER A 58 -2.99 -9.37 -18.79
C SER A 58 -4.15 -8.82 -19.64
N GLU A 59 -4.00 -8.84 -20.96
CA GLU A 59 -5.10 -8.51 -21.87
C GLU A 59 -6.29 -9.42 -21.57
N ILE A 60 -7.41 -8.82 -21.17
CA ILE A 60 -8.64 -9.56 -20.86
C ILE A 60 -9.19 -10.11 -22.18
N SER A 61 -9.08 -11.42 -22.36
CA SER A 61 -9.85 -12.16 -23.35
C SER A 61 -11.33 -12.10 -22.95
N PHE A 62 -12.13 -11.29 -23.68
CA PHE A 62 -13.57 -11.16 -23.44
C PHE A 62 -14.37 -12.46 -23.68
N ASP A 63 -13.73 -13.53 -24.16
CA ASP A 63 -14.36 -14.83 -24.43
C ASP A 63 -14.50 -15.72 -23.19
N ASP A 64 -13.80 -15.43 -22.09
CA ASP A 64 -13.94 -16.18 -20.85
C ASP A 64 -14.95 -15.47 -19.94
N GLN A 65 -16.04 -16.18 -19.66
CA GLN A 65 -17.08 -15.77 -18.73
C GLN A 65 -16.45 -15.28 -17.42
N TYR A 66 -16.65 -13.99 -17.12
CA TYR A 66 -16.41 -13.32 -15.85
C TYR A 66 -16.32 -14.31 -14.67
N SER A 67 -15.10 -14.69 -14.29
CA SER A 67 -14.86 -15.54 -13.13
C SER A 67 -14.30 -14.68 -12.01
N GLU A 68 -15.20 -14.34 -11.10
CA GLU A 68 -14.94 -13.90 -9.72
C GLU A 68 -14.34 -12.48 -9.56
N GLU A 69 -15.00 -11.66 -8.73
CA GLU A 69 -14.46 -10.35 -8.34
C GLU A 69 -13.20 -10.57 -7.49
N GLU A 70 -12.04 -10.36 -8.10
CA GLU A 70 -10.73 -10.35 -7.44
C GLU A 70 -10.49 -8.96 -6.84
N TRP A 71 -10.14 -8.91 -5.55
CA TRP A 71 -9.86 -7.68 -4.81
C TRP A 71 -8.42 -7.68 -4.30
N HIS A 72 -7.66 -6.64 -4.60
CA HIS A 72 -6.29 -6.49 -4.13
C HIS A 72 -6.19 -5.47 -2.99
N ARG A 73 -5.49 -5.84 -1.92
CA ARG A 73 -5.25 -4.98 -0.76
C ARG A 73 -3.76 -4.74 -0.59
N TYR A 74 -3.41 -3.48 -0.38
CA TYR A 74 -2.05 -3.02 -0.11
C TYR A 74 -2.01 -2.34 1.24
N TRP A 75 -0.92 -2.55 2.00
CA TRP A 75 -0.61 -1.72 3.17
C TRP A 75 0.86 -1.79 3.59
N PHE A 76 1.36 -0.68 4.16
CA PHE A 76 2.66 -0.68 4.82
C PHE A 76 2.59 -1.49 6.12
N THR A 77 3.65 -2.25 6.41
CA THR A 77 3.74 -3.02 7.66
C THR A 77 5.05 -2.75 8.39
N THR A 78 4.98 -2.77 9.72
CA THR A 78 6.13 -2.77 10.63
C THR A 78 6.44 -4.17 11.15
N LYS A 79 5.87 -5.24 10.56
CA LYS A 79 6.02 -6.60 11.10
C LYS A 79 7.49 -7.02 11.23
N ASP A 80 8.32 -6.52 10.33
CA ASP A 80 9.76 -6.80 10.27
C ASP A 80 10.59 -5.62 10.81
N THR A 81 9.94 -4.67 11.50
CA THR A 81 10.56 -3.46 12.02
C THR A 81 10.29 -3.31 13.53
N ILE A 82 11.30 -2.91 14.29
CA ILE A 82 11.15 -2.64 15.72
C ILE A 82 10.53 -1.25 15.88
N VAL A 83 9.37 -1.16 16.53
CA VAL A 83 8.75 0.12 16.89
C VAL A 83 9.01 0.38 18.37
N GLN A 84 9.65 1.52 18.68
CA GLN A 84 9.83 2.00 20.05
C GLN A 84 8.94 3.21 20.26
N TYR A 85 8.09 3.17 21.28
CA TYR A 85 7.25 4.28 21.68
C TYR A 85 7.75 4.89 22.99
N ASP A 86 8.03 6.19 22.97
CA ASP A 86 8.26 7.00 24.17
C ASP A 86 6.94 7.67 24.58
N PRO A 87 6.31 7.23 25.69
CA PRO A 87 5.02 7.76 26.12
C PRO A 87 5.12 9.19 26.71
N GLU A 88 6.29 9.61 27.20
CA GLU A 88 6.47 10.94 27.78
C GLU A 88 6.63 12.00 26.70
N LEU A 89 7.42 11.68 25.67
CA LEU A 89 7.65 12.56 24.53
C LEU A 89 6.60 12.40 23.43
N LYS A 90 5.77 11.36 23.49
CA LYS A 90 4.81 10.95 22.44
C LYS A 90 5.49 10.75 21.09
N VAL A 91 6.70 10.20 21.11
CA VAL A 91 7.53 9.95 19.93
C VAL A 91 7.55 8.47 19.63
N VAL A 92 7.44 8.13 18.35
CA VAL A 92 7.64 6.78 17.85
C VAL A 92 8.93 6.75 17.04
N LYS A 93 9.82 5.83 17.38
CA LYS A 93 11.02 5.51 16.61
C LYS A 93 10.83 4.17 15.93
N ILE A 94 11.01 4.15 14.61
CA ILE A 94 11.10 2.93 13.82
C ILE A 94 12.58 2.55 13.75
N ILE A 95 12.93 1.31 14.10
CA ILE A 95 14.29 0.77 14.16
C ILE A 95 14.32 -0.54 13.35
N GLY A 96 15.25 -0.66 12.39
CA GLY A 96 15.41 -1.88 11.59
C GLY A 96 15.17 -1.64 10.10
N ASP A 97 14.60 -2.63 9.42
CA ASP A 97 14.44 -2.60 7.96
C ASP A 97 13.39 -1.57 7.51
N PRO A 98 13.50 -1.06 6.26
CA PRO A 98 12.51 -0.16 5.69
C PRO A 98 11.10 -0.75 5.76
N LEU A 99 10.10 0.10 5.92
CA LEU A 99 8.69 -0.32 5.90
C LEU A 99 8.40 -1.06 4.59
N SER A 100 7.96 -2.32 4.69
CA SER A 100 7.62 -3.14 3.54
C SER A 100 6.14 -3.02 3.19
N VAL A 101 5.82 -3.20 1.90
CA VAL A 101 4.43 -3.24 1.45
C VAL A 101 3.95 -4.69 1.46
N LYS A 102 2.86 -4.94 2.20
CA LYS A 102 2.10 -6.19 2.08
C LYS A 102 1.03 -6.06 1.02
N THR A 103 0.84 -7.16 0.30
CA THR A 103 -0.18 -7.32 -0.73
C THR A 103 -0.99 -8.57 -0.42
N GLU A 104 -2.31 -8.46 -0.49
CA GLU A 104 -3.23 -9.60 -0.41
C GLU A 104 -4.15 -9.62 -1.62
N ARG A 105 -4.37 -10.82 -2.15
CA ARG A 105 -5.48 -11.13 -3.02
C ARG A 105 -6.64 -11.68 -2.20
N MET A 106 -7.82 -11.16 -2.48
CA MET A 106 -9.06 -11.51 -1.83
C MET A 106 -10.08 -11.90 -2.90
N GLU A 107 -10.86 -12.93 -2.62
CA GLU A 107 -12.00 -13.34 -3.44
C GLU A 107 -13.28 -13.22 -2.62
N MET A 108 -14.40 -12.94 -3.31
CA MET A 108 -15.71 -12.89 -2.67
C MET A 108 -16.28 -14.30 -2.50
N ILE A 109 -16.02 -14.94 -1.36
CA ILE A 109 -16.53 -16.27 -1.03
C ILE A 109 -17.72 -16.12 -0.09
N ASN A 110 -18.91 -16.57 -0.52
CA ASN A 110 -20.14 -16.52 0.27
C ASN A 110 -20.49 -15.12 0.84
N GLY A 111 -20.25 -14.07 0.06
CA GLY A 111 -20.52 -12.68 0.46
C GLY A 111 -19.53 -12.11 1.48
N LYS A 112 -18.38 -12.77 1.68
CA LYS A 112 -17.26 -12.28 2.48
C LYS A 112 -16.00 -12.25 1.62
N LEU A 113 -15.19 -11.22 1.80
CA LEU A 113 -13.84 -11.19 1.26
C LEU A 113 -12.98 -12.17 2.06
N GLU A 114 -12.56 -13.24 1.41
CA GLU A 114 -11.66 -14.24 1.96
C GLU A 114 -10.29 -14.12 1.29
N ASN A 115 -9.24 -14.25 2.10
CA ASN A 115 -7.87 -14.19 1.60
C ASN A 115 -7.54 -15.52 0.92
N THR A 116 -7.14 -15.45 -0.34
CA THR A 116 -6.82 -16.64 -1.15
C THR A 116 -5.31 -16.78 -1.36
N PHE A 117 -4.50 -16.31 -0.40
CA PHE A 117 -3.04 -16.17 -0.49
C PHE A 117 -2.35 -17.42 -1.04
N ASP A 118 -2.07 -17.40 -2.34
CA ASP A 118 -0.94 -18.09 -2.95
C ASP A 118 0.04 -16.97 -3.35
N PRO A 119 1.34 -17.01 -2.96
CA PRO A 119 2.31 -16.05 -3.45
C PRO A 119 2.53 -16.24 -4.96
N ASP A 120 1.58 -15.74 -5.76
CA ASP A 120 1.74 -15.60 -7.19
C ASP A 120 2.62 -14.37 -7.46
N TYR A 121 3.92 -14.63 -7.52
CA TYR A 121 4.96 -13.67 -7.87
C TYR A 121 4.82 -13.12 -9.30
N ASP A 122 3.92 -13.66 -10.12
CA ASP A 122 3.65 -13.18 -11.47
C ASP A 122 2.33 -12.38 -11.59
N SER A 123 1.57 -12.26 -10.49
CA SER A 123 0.34 -11.45 -10.43
C SER A 123 0.58 -9.96 -10.70
N CYS A 124 -0.44 -9.27 -11.22
CA CYS A 124 -0.39 -7.82 -11.46
C CYS A 124 -0.14 -7.03 -10.17
N SER A 125 -0.79 -7.44 -9.07
CA SER A 125 -0.65 -6.82 -7.75
C SER A 125 0.77 -6.95 -7.21
N TYR A 126 1.41 -8.12 -7.33
CA TYR A 126 2.81 -8.30 -6.93
C TYR A 126 3.78 -7.46 -7.78
N LYS A 127 3.63 -7.53 -9.11
CA LYS A 127 4.46 -6.75 -10.05
C LYS A 127 4.35 -5.25 -9.79
N TRP A 128 3.14 -4.78 -9.53
CA TRP A 128 2.89 -3.39 -9.17
C TRP A 128 3.53 -3.02 -7.83
N THR A 129 3.38 -3.84 -6.79
CA THR A 129 4.01 -3.60 -5.49
C THR A 129 5.53 -3.48 -5.62
N LYS A 130 6.18 -4.38 -6.36
CA LYS A 130 7.64 -4.30 -6.58
C LYS A 130 8.06 -3.06 -7.38
N HIS A 131 7.25 -2.67 -8.36
CA HIS A 131 7.45 -1.42 -9.08
C HIS A 131 7.31 -0.21 -8.16
N PHE A 132 6.28 -0.18 -7.30
CA PHE A 132 6.05 0.88 -6.34
C PHE A 132 7.22 1.03 -5.36
N GLU A 133 7.64 -0.08 -4.73
CA GLU A 133 8.78 -0.09 -3.81
C GLU A 133 10.07 0.42 -4.47
N SER A 134 10.35 -0.02 -5.71
CA SER A 134 11.55 0.41 -6.45
C SER A 134 11.51 1.88 -6.90
N ASN A 135 10.32 2.49 -6.93
CA ASN A 135 10.11 3.87 -7.40
C ASN A 135 9.55 4.79 -6.29
N LEU A 136 9.61 4.39 -5.03
CA LEU A 136 9.03 5.16 -3.91
C LEU A 136 9.51 6.63 -3.93
N LEU A 137 10.81 6.85 -4.10
CA LEU A 137 11.40 8.20 -4.15
C LEU A 137 11.01 9.01 -5.40
N LEU A 138 10.61 8.36 -6.49
CA LEU A 138 10.02 9.05 -7.63
C LEU A 138 8.64 9.60 -7.26
N TYR A 139 7.80 8.77 -6.65
CA TYR A 139 6.46 9.16 -6.21
C TYR A 139 6.50 10.20 -5.08
N ALA A 140 7.50 10.13 -4.21
CA ALA A 140 7.75 11.07 -3.13
C ALA A 140 7.95 12.52 -3.59
N LYS A 141 8.35 12.76 -4.85
CA LYS A 141 8.42 14.11 -5.45
C LYS A 141 7.06 14.76 -5.62
N HIS A 142 6.01 13.95 -5.72
CA HIS A 142 4.63 14.39 -5.94
C HIS A 142 3.77 14.25 -4.68
N TYR A 143 4.09 13.27 -3.83
CA TYR A 143 3.38 12.99 -2.58
C TYR A 143 4.36 13.09 -1.39
N PRO A 144 4.45 14.26 -0.73
CA PRO A 144 5.43 14.48 0.35
C PRO A 144 5.34 13.46 1.49
N VAL A 145 4.15 12.92 1.77
CA VAL A 145 3.95 11.88 2.79
C VAL A 145 4.79 10.62 2.51
N LEU A 146 5.05 10.28 1.24
CA LEU A 146 5.88 9.14 0.89
C LEU A 146 7.37 9.42 1.16
N TYR A 147 7.80 10.68 1.01
CA TYR A 147 9.15 11.10 1.43
C TYR A 147 9.29 11.01 2.95
N GLU A 148 8.30 11.53 3.68
CA GLU A 148 8.27 11.49 5.14
C GLU A 148 8.25 10.06 5.68
N LEU A 149 7.49 9.17 5.05
CA LEU A 149 7.49 7.73 5.36
C LEU A 149 8.88 7.11 5.15
N ASP A 150 9.53 7.41 4.01
CA ASP A 150 10.89 6.93 3.70
C ASP A 150 11.90 7.47 4.73
N GLU A 151 11.85 8.76 5.09
CA GLU A 151 12.69 9.35 6.13
C GLU A 151 12.47 8.72 7.51
N LEU A 152 11.21 8.54 7.93
CA LEU A 152 10.88 7.86 9.19
C LEU A 152 11.38 6.42 9.23
N SER A 153 11.46 5.76 8.07
CA SER A 153 12.06 4.43 7.91
C SER A 153 13.60 4.42 7.85
N ARG A 154 14.23 5.58 7.56
CA ARG A 154 15.69 5.78 7.49
C ARG A 154 16.32 6.30 8.77
N TRP A 155 15.55 6.85 9.71
CA TRP A 155 16.03 7.24 11.05
C TRP A 155 16.36 6.02 11.95
N THR A 156 16.89 5.00 11.30
CA THR A 156 17.27 3.66 11.75
C THR A 156 18.80 3.50 11.87
N SER A 157 19.58 4.59 11.83
CA SER A 157 21.03 4.60 12.10
C SER A 157 21.37 5.25 13.43
#